data_AF-X1G7I7-F1
#
_entry.id   AF-X1G7I7-F1
#
_cell.length_a   1.000
_cell.length_b   1.000
_cell.length_c   1.000
_cell.angle_alpha   90.00
_cell.angle_beta   90.00
_cell.angle_gamma   90.00
#
_symmetry.space_group_name_H-M   'P 1'
#
loop_
_entity.id
_entity.type
_entity.pdbx_description
1 polymer ?
#
loop_
_entity_poly.entity_id
_entity_poly.type
_entity_poly.pdbx_seq_one_letter_code
_entity_poly.pdbx_strand_id
1 'polypeptide(L)' 'MRKKDIVANVSNIETRIALLEDGLLQEYYLERPKQSSLVGHIYKAKV' A
#
# COMPACT_ATOMS: atom_id res chain seq x y z
N MET A 1 3.72 -0.15 25.45
CA MET A 1 2.94 -0.08 24.20
C MET A 1 3.85 -0.59 23.09
N ARG A 2 3.42 -1.53 22.25
CA ARG A 2 4.24 -2.01 21.12
C ARG A 2 4.29 -0.92 20.04
N LYS A 3 5.46 -0.69 19.48
CA LYS A 3 5.66 0.31 18.42
C LYS A 3 5.13 -0.25 17.11
N LYS A 4 4.33 0.54 16.39
CA LYS A 4 3.82 0.20 15.06
C LYS A 4 4.38 1.19 14.05
N ASP A 5 5.07 0.69 13.04
CA ASP A 5 5.61 1.50 11.96
C ASP A 5 5.03 1.01 10.62
N ILE A 6 4.74 1.95 9.72
CA ILE A 6 4.41 1.65 8.33
C ILE A 6 5.59 2.11 7.47
N VAL A 7 6.13 1.21 6.66
CA VAL A 7 7.26 1.50 5.77
C VAL A 7 6.81 1.30 4.33
N ALA A 8 7.08 2.30 3.48
CA ALA A 8 6.77 2.27 2.05
C ALA A 8 8.05 2.27 1.21
N ASN A 9 8.13 1.35 0.25
CA ASN A 9 9.13 1.34 -0.81
C ASN A 9 8.41 1.51 -2.14
N VAL A 10 8.69 2.62 -2.84
CA VAL A 10 7.99 3.02 -4.06
C VAL A 10 8.96 3.00 -5.23
N SER A 11 8.57 2.33 -6.30
CA SER A 11 9.28 2.32 -7.59
C SER A 11 8.30 2.46 -8.74
N ASN A 12 8.81 2.67 -9.95
CA ASN A 12 7.98 2.77 -11.15
C ASN A 12 7.30 1.44 -11.55
N ILE A 13 7.75 0.31 -10.99
CA ILE A 13 7.29 -1.03 -11.38
C ILE A 13 6.33 -1.59 -10.32
N GLU A 14 6.55 -1.23 -9.07
CA GLU A 14 5.74 -1.69 -7.95
C GLU A 14 5.89 -0.80 -6.70
N THR A 15 4.87 -0.87 -5.86
CA THR A 15 4.81 -0.26 -4.54
C THR A 15 4.70 -1.36 -3.49
N ARG A 16 5.55 -1.30 -2.47
CA ARG A 16 5.60 -2.25 -1.36
C ARG A 16 5.31 -1.50 -0.06
N ILE A 17 4.36 -2.00 0.73
CA ILE A 17 4.04 -1.46 2.05
C ILE A 17 4.21 -2.57 3.08
N ALA A 18 4.90 -2.27 4.18
CA ALA A 18 5.10 -3.18 5.30
C ALA A 18 4.55 -2.55 6.58
N LEU A 19 3.77 -3.31 7.34
CA LEU A 19 3.45 -3.01 8.74
C LEU A 19 4.46 -3.74 9.63
N LEU A 20 5.16 -2.99 10.46
CA LEU A 20 6.11 -3.52 11.43
C LEU A 20 5.56 -3.35 12.85
N GLU A 21 5.70 -4.39 13.67
CA GLU A 21 5.54 -4.32 15.12
C GLU A 21 6.89 -4.54 15.79
N ASP A 22 7.37 -3.54 16.54
CA ASP A 22 8.67 -3.56 17.21
C ASP A 22 9.83 -3.92 16.25
N GLY A 23 9.75 -3.42 15.01
CA GLY A 23 10.71 -3.68 13.94
C GLY A 23 10.55 -5.03 13.22
N LEU A 24 9.62 -5.89 13.67
CA LEU A 24 9.30 -7.17 13.04
C LEU A 24 8.18 -7.02 12.03
N LEU A 25 8.34 -7.60 10.85
CA LEU A 25 7.32 -7.61 9.80
C LEU A 25 6.08 -8.39 10.26
N GLN A 26 4.93 -7.73 10.24
CA GLN A 26 3.62 -8.34 10.53
C GLN A 26 2.81 -8.53 9.26
N GLU A 27 2.69 -7.48 8.44
CA GLU A 27 1.92 -7.53 7.20
C GLU A 27 2.71 -6.90 6.04
N TYR A 28 2.47 -7.41 4.84
CA TYR A 28 3.13 -6.97 3.62
C TYR A 28 2.12 -6.88 2.47
N TYR A 29 2.11 -5.72 1.80
CA TYR A 29 1.27 -5.43 0.65
C TYR A 29 2.14 -5.07 -0.55
N LEU A 30 1.82 -5.62 -1.71
CA LEU A 30 2.49 -5.36 -2.98
C LEU A 30 1.43 -4.96 -4.01
N GLU A 31 1.61 -3.78 -4.60
CA GLU A 31 0.80 -3.32 -5.72
C GLU A 31 1.67 -3.14 -6.96
N ARG A 32 1.18 -3.62 -8.10
CA ARG A 32 1.78 -3.39 -9.43
C ARG A 32 0.80 -2.59 -10.28
N PRO A 33 1.24 -1.58 -11.05
CA PRO A 33 0.35 -0.72 -11.83
C PRO A 33 -0.56 -1.47 -12.81
N LYS A 34 -0.09 -2.59 -13.37
CA LYS A 34 -0.89 -3.44 -14.28
C LYS A 34 -1.98 -4.26 -13.58
N GLN A 35 -2.01 -4.29 -12.25
CA GLN A 35 -2.91 -5.12 -11.44
C GLN A 35 -3.85 -4.28 -10.55
N SER A 36 -3.93 -2.95 -10.74
CA SER A 36 -4.84 -2.10 -9.96
C SER A 36 -6.31 -2.35 -10.33
N SER A 37 -7.15 -2.58 -9.33
CA SER A 37 -8.62 -2.69 -9.48
C SER A 37 -9.25 -1.29 -9.61
N LEU A 38 -10.41 -1.19 -10.27
CA LEU A 38 -11.25 0.02 -10.27
C LEU A 38 -12.30 0.02 -9.14
N VAL A 39 -12.39 -1.08 -8.38
CA VAL A 39 -13.38 -1.22 -7.30
C VAL A 39 -13.11 -0.20 -6.21
N GLY A 40 -14.16 0.50 -5.77
CA GLY A 40 -14.06 1.52 -4.72
C GLY A 40 -13.58 2.89 -5.23
N HIS A 41 -13.25 3.02 -6.51
CA HIS A 41 -12.96 4.33 -7.09
C HIS A 41 -14.22 5.21 -7.10
N ILE A 42 -14.09 6.44 -6.62
CA ILE A 42 -15.15 7.46 -6.65
C ILE A 42 -14.66 8.59 -7.54
N TYR A 43 -15.38 8.84 -8.63
CA TYR A 43 -15.02 9.86 -9.62
C TYR A 43 -16.00 11.03 -9.59
N LYS A 44 -15.50 12.25 -9.75
CA LYS A 44 -16.34 13.42 -10.03
C LYS A 44 -16.58 13.51 -11.54
N ALA A 45 -17.80 13.25 -11.98
CA ALA A 45 -18.19 13.47 -13.37
C ALA A 45 -18.43 14.96 -13.63
N LYS A 46 -18.04 15.43 -14.81
CA LYS A 46 -18.55 16.68 -15.40
C LYS A 46 -19.69 16.29 -16.35
N VAL A 47 -20.83 16.93 -16.18
CA VAL A 47 -21.97 16.84 -17.11
C VAL A 47 -21.78 17.86 -18.21
#